data_AF-A0A968CAE2-F1
#
_entry.id   AF-A0A968CAE2-F1
#
_cell.length_a   1.000
_cell.length_b   1.000
_cell.length_c   1.000
_cell.angle_alpha   90.00
_cell.angle_beta   90.00
_cell.angle_gamma   90.00
#
_symmetry.space_group_name_H-M   'P 1'
#
loop_
_entity.id
_entity.type
_entity.pdbx_description
1 polymer ?
#
loop_
_entity_poly.entity_id
_entity_poly.type
_entity_poly.pdbx_seq_one_letter_code
_entity_poly.pdbx_strand_id
1 'polypeptide(L)' 'RVVRTSPERRSPTGLGLELIDLTQARARERRFGRAGGALIASVSPGSPAERKGVPEGVVIREINRERVPSARRAEQMLR' A
#
# COMPACT_ATOMS: atom_id res chain seq x y z
N ARG A 1 -25.53 0.91 1.44
CA ARG A 1 -24.82 2.20 1.65
C ARG A 1 -23.39 2.03 1.15
N VAL A 2 -23.16 2.23 -0.15
CA VAL A 2 -21.81 2.14 -0.73
C VAL A 2 -21.14 3.48 -0.45
N VAL A 3 -20.26 3.52 0.54
CA VAL A 3 -19.46 4.72 0.82
C VAL A 3 -18.49 4.87 -0.36
N ARG A 4 -18.85 5.78 -1.27
CA ARG A 4 -17.94 6.33 -2.28
C ARG A 4 -16.93 7.20 -1.52
N THR A 5 -15.91 6.58 -0.92
CA THR A 5 -14.75 7.36 -0.48
C THR A 5 -14.03 7.84 -1.73
N SER A 6 -13.65 9.12 -1.69
CA SER A 6 -12.92 9.88 -2.70
C SER A 6 -11.85 9.05 -3.42
N PRO A 7 -11.46 9.35 -4.68
CA PRO A 7 -10.41 8.63 -5.38
C PRO A 7 -9.04 8.94 -4.77
N GLU A 8 -8.80 8.41 -3.57
CA GLU A 8 -7.47 8.13 -3.07
C GLU A 8 -6.83 7.27 -4.16
N ARG A 9 -5.67 7.67 -4.69
CA ARG A 9 -4.98 6.93 -5.76
C ARG A 9 -4.66 5.53 -5.25
N ARG A 10 -5.56 4.60 -5.55
CA ARG A 10 -5.44 3.17 -5.26
C ARG A 10 -4.70 2.57 -6.44
N SER A 11 -3.58 1.94 -6.15
CA SER A 11 -2.78 1.20 -7.14
C SER A 11 -3.01 -0.30 -6.90
N PRO A 12 -3.92 -0.94 -7.65
CA PRO A 12 -4.06 -2.39 -7.60
C PRO A 12 -2.82 -3.04 -8.20
N THR A 13 -2.26 -4.01 -7.50
CA THR A 13 -1.13 -4.82 -8.00
C THR A 13 -1.63 -6.15 -8.56
N GLY A 14 -0.84 -6.80 -9.44
CA GLY A 14 -1.12 -8.16 -9.89
C GLY A 14 -1.12 -9.22 -8.77
N LEU A 15 -0.71 -8.83 -7.56
CA LEU A 15 -0.65 -9.67 -6.36
C LEU A 15 -1.90 -9.59 -5.50
N GLY A 16 -2.89 -8.77 -5.86
CA GLY A 16 -4.11 -8.54 -5.08
C GLY A 16 -3.92 -7.60 -3.89
N LEU A 17 -2.88 -6.76 -3.90
CA LEU A 17 -2.71 -5.67 -2.94
C LEU A 17 -3.34 -4.38 -3.45
N GLU A 18 -4.01 -3.68 -2.55
CA GLU A 18 -4.40 -2.29 -2.72
C GLU A 18 -3.43 -1.38 -1.96
N LEU A 19 -2.70 -0.55 -2.71
CA LEU A 19 -1.67 0.33 -2.14
C LEU A 19 -2.13 1.80 -2.16
N ILE A 20 -1.88 2.51 -1.06
CA ILE A 20 -2.10 3.96 -0.96
C ILE A 20 -0.84 4.69 -0.48
N ASP A 21 -0.66 5.92 -0.93
CA ASP A 21 0.49 6.73 -0.51
C ASP A 21 0.44 7.06 0.98
N LEU A 22 1.56 6.80 1.66
CA LEU A 22 1.76 7.26 3.02
C LEU A 22 2.18 8.73 3.02
N THR A 23 1.18 9.62 2.94
CA THR A 23 1.38 11.07 3.05
C THR A 23 1.82 11.46 4.47
N GLN A 24 2.32 12.69 4.64
CA GLN A 24 2.71 13.19 5.95
C GLN A 24 1.55 13.24 6.94
N ALA A 25 0.35 13.62 6.48
CA ALA A 25 -0.86 13.60 7.29
C ALA A 25 -1.18 12.17 7.80
N ARG A 26 -1.24 11.18 6.88
CA ARG A 26 -1.50 9.78 7.24
C ARG A 26 -0.41 9.19 8.13
N ALA A 27 0.85 9.50 7.87
CA ALA A 27 1.96 9.05 8.70
C ALA A 27 1.85 9.53 10.15
N ARG A 28 1.36 10.77 10.37
CA ARG A 28 1.11 11.32 11.70
C ARG A 28 -0.10 10.64 12.36
N GLU A 29 -1.22 10.56 11.66
CA GLU A 29 -2.46 9.93 12.15
C GLU A 29 -2.27 8.48 12.57
N ARG A 30 -1.49 7.73 11.77
CA ARG A 30 -1.22 6.30 11.99
C ARG A 30 0.09 6.03 12.74
N ARG A 31 0.78 7.08 13.24
CA ARG A 31 2.01 7.01 14.05
C ARG A 31 3.19 6.28 13.38
N PHE A 32 3.32 6.37 12.05
CA PHE A 32 4.39 5.71 11.27
C PHE A 32 5.78 6.39 11.35
N GLY A 33 5.94 7.45 12.14
CA GLY A 33 7.20 8.18 12.38
C GLY A 33 7.72 8.99 11.18
N ARG A 34 7.63 8.47 9.96
CA ARG A 34 8.00 9.16 8.71
C ARG A 34 6.99 8.90 7.59
N ALA A 35 6.81 9.90 6.74
CA ALA A 35 6.07 9.80 5.50
C ALA A 35 6.86 9.02 4.43
N GLY A 36 6.19 8.66 3.34
CA GLY A 36 6.78 7.95 2.21
C GLY A 36 6.66 6.43 2.35
N GLY A 37 6.56 5.79 1.19
CA GLY A 37 6.23 4.38 1.07
C GLY A 37 4.79 4.15 0.63
N ALA A 38 4.45 2.88 0.50
CA ALA A 38 3.14 2.40 0.11
C ALA A 38 2.48 1.70 1.29
N LEU A 39 1.39 2.26 1.82
CA LEU A 39 0.58 1.60 2.82
C LEU A 39 -0.30 0.54 2.15
N ILE A 40 -0.28 -0.67 2.68
CA ILE A 40 -1.19 -1.75 2.29
C ILE A 40 -2.56 -1.44 2.89
N ALA A 41 -3.48 -0.97 2.06
CA ALA A 41 -4.82 -0.58 2.48
C ALA A 41 -5.75 -1.80 2.60
N SER A 42 -5.61 -2.77 1.70
CA SER A 42 -6.35 -4.04 1.72
C SER A 42 -5.60 -5.14 0.98
N VAL A 43 -5.91 -6.39 1.32
CA VAL A 43 -5.43 -7.61 0.65
C VAL A 43 -6.65 -8.37 0.14
N SER A 44 -6.66 -8.69 -1.16
CA SER A 44 -7.78 -9.41 -1.77
C SER A 44 -7.82 -10.87 -1.31
N PRO A 45 -9.00 -11.41 -0.93
CA PRO A 45 -9.14 -12.82 -0.58
C PRO A 45 -8.76 -13.76 -1.74
N GLY A 46 -8.09 -14.86 -1.43
CA GLY A 46 -7.60 -15.83 -2.41
C GLY A 46 -6.47 -15.30 -3.30
N SER A 47 -5.89 -14.13 -3.00
CA SER A 47 -4.81 -13.54 -3.81
C SER A 47 -3.43 -14.16 -3.50
N PRO A 48 -2.44 -14.01 -4.41
CA PRO A 48 -1.06 -14.35 -4.10
C PRO A 48 -0.53 -13.69 -2.83
N ALA A 49 -0.90 -12.43 -2.57
CA ALA A 49 -0.49 -11.71 -1.37
C ALA A 49 -1.09 -12.32 -0.09
N GLU A 50 -2.37 -12.68 -0.08
CA GLU A 50 -3.01 -13.33 1.07
C GLU A 50 -2.35 -14.69 1.36
N ARG A 51 -2.12 -15.51 0.32
CA ARG A 51 -1.46 -16.82 0.47
C ARG A 51 -0.03 -16.72 1.01
N LYS A 52 0.61 -15.55 0.84
CA LYS A 52 1.94 -15.25 1.39
C LYS A 52 1.89 -14.60 2.76
N GLY A 53 0.70 -14.41 3.33
CA GLY A 53 0.51 -13.85 4.66
C GLY A 53 0.84 -12.37 4.74
N VAL A 54 0.67 -11.63 3.63
CA VAL A 54 0.94 -10.18 3.62
C VAL A 54 -0.08 -9.46 4.52
N PRO A 55 0.36 -8.69 5.53
CA PRO A 55 -0.55 -8.02 6.45
C PRO A 55 -1.06 -6.68 5.92
N GLU A 56 -2.35 -6.41 6.16
CA GLU A 56 -2.95 -5.09 5.98
C GLU A 56 -2.42 -4.09 7.03
N GLY A 57 -2.43 -2.81 6.69
CA GLY A 57 -2.02 -1.73 7.61
C GLY A 57 -0.50 -1.58 7.76
N VAL A 58 0.31 -2.31 6.99
CA VAL A 58 1.77 -2.19 6.99
C VAL A 58 2.25 -1.32 5.82
N VAL A 59 3.38 -0.63 6.01
CA VAL A 59 3.96 0.27 5.01
C VAL A 59 5.17 -0.39 4.36
N ILE A 60 5.10 -0.54 3.04
CA ILE A 60 6.22 -0.94 2.19
C ILE A 60 7.10 0.28 1.95
N ARG A 61 8.35 0.22 2.41
CA ARG A 61 9.33 1.32 2.25
C ARG A 61 10.47 0.96 1.30
N GLU A 62 10.62 -0.33 1.01
CA GLU A 62 11.67 -0.89 0.18
C GLU A 62 11.16 -2.18 -0.47
N ILE A 63 11.51 -2.40 -1.72
CA ILE A 63 11.28 -3.65 -2.46
C ILE A 63 12.60 -3.99 -3.13
N ASN A 64 13.10 -5.22 -2.98
CA ASN A 64 14.35 -5.67 -3.60
C ASN A 64 15.55 -4.72 -3.36
N ARG A 65 15.67 -4.18 -2.14
CA ARG A 65 16.70 -3.19 -1.74
C ARG A 65 16.62 -1.82 -2.41
N GLU A 66 15.52 -1.54 -3.10
CA GLU A 66 15.28 -0.24 -3.72
C GLU A 66 14.15 0.51 -2.98
N ARG A 67 14.40 1.80 -2.72
CA ARG A 67 13.51 2.66 -1.95
C ARG A 67 12.18 2.86 -2.67
N VAL A 68 11.09 2.75 -1.91
CA VAL A 68 9.73 3.02 -2.38
C VAL A 68 9.27 4.38 -1.86
N PRO A 69 9.23 5.43 -2.69
CA PRO A 69 8.72 6.74 -2.29
C PRO A 69 7.19 6.82 -2.29
N SER A 70 6.50 5.98 -3.08
CA SER A 70 5.04 6.06 -3.32
C SER A 70 4.43 4.70 -3.67
N ALA A 71 3.11 4.59 -3.53
CA ALA A 71 2.29 3.46 -3.97
C ALA A 71 2.45 3.19 -5.47
N ARG A 72 2.54 4.23 -6.30
CA ARG A 72 2.77 4.06 -7.74
C ARG A 72 4.13 3.42 -8.04
N ARG A 73 5.19 3.79 -7.30
CA ARG A 73 6.51 3.16 -7.47
C ARG A 73 6.49 1.71 -6.99
N ALA A 74 5.82 1.43 -5.86
CA ALA A 74 5.62 0.07 -5.38
C ALA A 74 4.91 -0.81 -6.42
N GLU A 75 3.83 -0.30 -7.02
CA GLU A 75 3.09 -1.01 -8.06
C GLU A 75 4.00 -1.36 -9.24
N GLN A 76 4.82 -0.42 -9.72
CA GLN A 76 5.75 -0.66 -10.82
C GLN A 76 6.81 -1.72 -10.50
N MET A 77 7.23 -1.82 -9.24
CA MET A 77 8.25 -2.78 -8.80
C MET A 77 7.67 -4.18 -8.52
N LEU A 78 6.35 -4.30 -8.36
CA LEU A 78 5.63 -5.55 -8.12
C LEU A 78 4.97 -6.12 -9.38
N ARG A 79 5.18 -5.49 -10.53
CA ARG A 79 4.74 -6.00 -11.83
C ARG A 79 5.58 -7.18 -12.29
#